data_AF-A0A3M6I164-F1
#
_entry.id   AF-A0A3M6I164-F1
#
_cell.length_a   1.000
_cell.length_b   1.000
_cell.length_c   1.000
_cell.angle_alpha   90.00
_cell.angle_beta   90.00
_cell.angle_gamma   90.00
#
_symmetry.space_group_name_H-M   'P 1'
#
loop_
_entity.id
_entity.type
_entity.pdbx_description
1 polymer ?
#
loop_
_entity_poly.entity_id
_entity_poly.type
_entity_poly.pdbx_seq_one_letter_code
_entity_poly.pdbx_strand_id
1 'polypeptide(L)'
;AGEKGIAVSLVAPSESQRARAIEELQKAPLNWQQYDQLSVKEGGKLLPTMTTLCIGSGRKDKLRPGDILGALTGEAGIAGTQVGKIAIFDFQAYVAVERSMAKQALERLNNGKIKGKSLRVRIL
;
A
#
# COMPACT_ATOMS: atom_id res chain seq x y z
N ALA A 1 -6.14 1.57 -23.77
CA ALA A 1 -6.88 2.79 -23.36
C ALA A 1 -8.35 2.56 -23.70
N GLY A 2 -9.27 2.62 -22.73
CA GLY A 2 -10.69 2.33 -22.99
C GLY A 2 -11.43 1.55 -21.89
N GLU A 3 -10.95 1.57 -20.65
CA GLU A 3 -11.70 0.94 -19.54
C GLU A 3 -12.97 1.76 -19.25
N LYS A 4 -14.12 1.08 -19.21
CA LYS A 4 -15.40 1.67 -18.79
C LYS A 4 -15.45 1.71 -17.27
N GLY A 5 -15.80 2.86 -16.72
CA GLY A 5 -15.90 3.06 -15.27
C GLY A 5 -17.06 3.97 -14.90
N ILE A 6 -17.33 4.07 -13.60
CA ILE A 6 -18.31 4.99 -13.04
C ILE A 6 -17.52 6.15 -12.41
N ALA A 7 -17.88 7.37 -12.77
CA ALA A 7 -17.42 8.57 -12.07
C ALA A 7 -18.48 8.96 -11.03
N VAL A 8 -18.06 9.09 -9.78
CA VAL A 8 -18.93 9.53 -8.67
C VAL A 8 -18.30 10.72 -7.99
N SER A 9 -19.14 11.63 -7.49
CA SER A 9 -18.71 12.76 -6.67
C SER A 9 -19.30 12.61 -5.27
N LEU A 10 -18.44 12.70 -4.26
CA LEU A 10 -18.86 12.73 -2.86
C LEU A 10 -19.11 14.19 -2.47
N VAL A 11 -20.28 14.48 -1.91
CA VAL A 11 -20.70 15.84 -1.57
C VAL A 11 -21.04 15.89 -0.09
N ALA A 12 -20.31 16.68 0.68
CA ALA A 12 -20.68 16.95 2.06
C ALA A 12 -21.85 17.97 2.12
N PRO A 13 -22.64 18.03 3.21
CA PRO A 13 -23.74 19.00 3.34
C PRO A 13 -23.32 20.47 3.12
N SER A 14 -22.10 20.82 3.55
CA SER A 14 -21.49 22.15 3.36
C SER A 14 -21.16 22.49 1.90
N GLU A 15 -21.13 21.50 1.01
CA GLU A 15 -20.77 21.64 -0.40
C GLU A 15 -21.98 21.63 -1.33
N SER A 16 -23.19 21.57 -0.76
CA SER A 16 -24.45 21.46 -1.49
C SER A 16 -24.70 22.62 -2.48
N GLN A 17 -24.22 23.82 -2.17
CA GLN A 17 -24.30 24.97 -3.09
C GLN A 17 -23.49 24.74 -4.38
N ARG A 18 -22.33 24.06 -4.31
CA ARG A 18 -21.52 23.78 -5.50
C ARG A 18 -22.20 22.76 -6.41
N ALA A 19 -22.85 21.75 -5.82
CA ALA A 19 -23.59 20.76 -6.58
C ALA A 19 -24.83 21.37 -7.27
N ARG A 20 -25.55 22.28 -6.59
CA ARG A 20 -26.68 23.01 -7.19
C ARG A 20 -26.26 23.90 -8.37
N ALA A 21 -25.09 24.53 -8.30
CA ALA A 21 -24.57 25.29 -9.43
C ALA A 21 -24.30 24.39 -10.66
N ILE A 22 -23.91 23.13 -10.45
CA ILE A 22 -23.74 22.15 -11.53
C ILE A 22 -25.10 21.77 -12.12
N GLU A 23 -26.14 21.57 -11.30
CA GLU A 23 -27.52 21.31 -11.77
C GLU A 23 -28.03 22.45 -12.67
N GLU A 24 -27.80 23.69 -12.25
CA GLU A 24 -28.20 24.89 -13.00
C GLU A 24 -27.48 24.98 -14.36
N LEU A 25 -26.16 24.76 -14.36
CA LEU A 25 -25.34 24.77 -15.58
C LEU A 25 -25.72 23.63 -16.54
N GLN A 26 -25.96 22.43 -16.02
CA GLN A 26 -26.35 21.26 -16.82
C GLN A 26 -27.84 21.28 -17.21
N LYS A 27 -28.64 22.16 -16.62
CA LYS A 27 -30.10 22.23 -16.77
C LYS A 27 -30.79 20.89 -16.50
N ALA A 28 -30.21 20.10 -15.60
CA ALA A 28 -30.69 18.77 -15.24
C ALA A 28 -30.42 18.51 -13.76
N PRO A 29 -31.32 17.83 -13.04
CA PRO A 29 -31.09 17.46 -11.65
C PRO A 29 -29.95 16.43 -11.56
N LEU A 30 -29.14 16.50 -10.50
CA LEU A 30 -28.14 15.48 -10.20
C LEU A 30 -28.83 14.22 -9.67
N ASN A 31 -28.25 13.07 -9.98
CA ASN A 31 -28.65 11.80 -9.40
C ASN A 31 -28.11 11.69 -7.96
N TRP A 32 -28.84 12.26 -7.01
CA TRP A 32 -28.50 12.22 -5.60
C TRP A 32 -28.71 10.82 -5.03
N GLN A 33 -27.66 10.26 -4.43
CA GLN A 33 -27.70 8.99 -3.70
C GLN A 33 -27.18 9.20 -2.29
N GLN A 34 -27.81 8.56 -1.30
CA GLN A 34 -27.34 8.64 0.08
C GLN A 34 -26.24 7.59 0.31
N TYR A 35 -25.19 7.99 1.05
CA TYR A 35 -24.04 7.12 1.28
C TYR A 35 -24.38 5.88 2.12
N ASP A 36 -25.37 5.99 2.99
CA ASP A 36 -25.83 4.94 3.92
C ASP A 36 -26.59 3.80 3.22
N GLN A 37 -27.12 4.07 2.02
CA GLN A 37 -27.72 3.06 1.15
C GLN A 37 -26.68 2.22 0.41
N LEU A 38 -25.40 2.58 0.45
CA LEU A 38 -24.33 1.79 -0.14
C LEU A 38 -24.06 0.54 0.71
N SER A 39 -24.46 -0.61 0.20
CA SER A 39 -24.05 -1.89 0.75
C SER A 39 -22.58 -2.16 0.43
N VAL A 40 -21.82 -2.64 1.43
CA VAL A 40 -20.48 -3.18 1.19
C VAL A 40 -20.63 -4.37 0.23
N LYS A 41 -20.01 -4.26 -0.95
CA LYS A 41 -20.01 -5.34 -1.94
C LYS A 41 -19.45 -6.63 -1.33
N GLU A 42 -20.07 -7.77 -1.64
CA GLU A 42 -19.53 -9.08 -1.27
C GLU A 42 -18.11 -9.25 -1.86
N GLY A 43 -17.17 -9.69 -1.03
CA GLY A 43 -15.74 -9.72 -1.34
C GLY A 43 -14.85 -8.94 -0.36
N GLY A 44 -15.45 -8.16 0.54
CA GLY A 44 -14.75 -7.51 1.64
C GLY A 44 -13.88 -6.32 1.22
N LYS A 45 -12.95 -5.91 2.09
CA LYS A 45 -12.05 -4.79 1.81
C LYS A 45 -11.12 -5.17 0.66
N LEU A 46 -11.06 -4.33 -0.37
CA LEU A 46 -10.04 -4.43 -1.41
C LEU A 46 -8.68 -4.16 -0.78
N LEU A 47 -7.90 -5.21 -0.62
CA LEU A 47 -6.54 -5.14 -0.10
C LEU A 47 -5.54 -5.20 -1.26
N PRO A 48 -4.47 -4.40 -1.23
CA PRO A 48 -3.42 -4.53 -2.23
C PRO A 48 -2.71 -5.88 -2.06
N THR A 49 -2.33 -6.48 -3.20
CA THR A 49 -1.59 -7.74 -3.27
C THR A 49 -0.27 -7.69 -2.51
N MET A 50 0.35 -6.50 -2.45
CA MET A 50 1.61 -6.24 -1.75
C MET A 50 1.37 -5.47 -0.45
N THR A 51 2.19 -5.76 0.55
CA THR A 51 2.33 -5.01 1.80
C THR A 51 3.76 -4.49 1.92
N THR A 52 3.93 -3.31 2.52
CA THR A 52 5.25 -2.69 2.67
C THR A 52 5.82 -2.93 4.07
N LEU A 53 7.07 -3.39 4.13
CA LEU A 53 7.86 -3.42 5.34
C LEU A 53 8.78 -2.19 5.41
N CYS A 54 8.87 -1.59 6.58
CA CYS A 54 9.79 -0.50 6.89
C CYS A 54 10.93 -1.04 7.76
N ILE A 55 12.16 -0.85 7.29
CA ILE A 55 13.40 -1.22 7.96
C ILE A 55 14.04 0.06 8.49
N GLY A 56 14.37 0.10 9.78
CA GLY A 56 14.97 1.26 10.45
C GLY A 56 16.44 1.53 10.10
N SER A 57 16.86 1.24 8.87
CA SER A 57 18.22 1.43 8.38
C SER A 57 18.23 1.82 6.91
N GLY A 58 19.19 2.65 6.51
CA GLY A 58 19.21 3.26 5.18
C GLY A 58 20.61 3.39 4.57
N ARG A 59 20.77 4.33 3.63
CA ARG A 59 22.04 4.56 2.92
C ARG A 59 23.19 4.91 3.87
N LYS A 60 22.92 5.64 4.96
CA LYS A 60 23.93 6.02 5.96
C LYS A 60 24.51 4.82 6.70
N ASP A 61 23.74 3.76 6.85
CA ASP A 61 24.20 2.48 7.39
C ASP A 61 24.84 1.57 6.34
N LYS A 62 25.06 2.10 5.14
CA LYS A 62 25.57 1.38 3.97
C LYS A 62 24.64 0.23 3.55
N LEU A 63 23.34 0.32 3.81
CA LEU A 63 22.37 -0.67 3.34
C LEU A 63 22.21 -0.57 1.82
N ARG A 64 22.10 -1.70 1.14
CA ARG A 64 21.84 -1.82 -0.30
C ARG A 64 20.60 -2.68 -0.55
N PRO A 65 19.90 -2.50 -1.70
CA PRO A 65 18.77 -3.37 -2.05
C PRO A 65 19.12 -4.86 -2.05
N GLY A 66 20.33 -5.20 -2.53
CA GLY A 66 20.82 -6.58 -2.53
C GLY A 66 20.98 -7.18 -1.13
N ASP A 67 21.32 -6.38 -0.11
CA ASP A 67 21.42 -6.84 1.28
C ASP A 67 20.03 -7.26 1.80
N ILE A 68 19.00 -6.48 1.48
CA ILE A 68 17.61 -6.76 1.89
C ILE A 68 17.07 -7.96 1.13
N LEU A 69 17.32 -8.02 -0.18
CA LEU A 69 16.90 -9.15 -1.00
C LEU A 69 17.55 -10.44 -0.49
N GLY A 70 18.87 -10.45 -0.28
CA GLY A 70 19.58 -11.61 0.26
C GLY A 70 19.10 -12.05 1.64
N ALA A 71 18.76 -11.11 2.53
CA ALA A 71 18.19 -11.42 3.84
C ALA A 71 16.81 -12.09 3.73
N LEU A 72 15.99 -11.68 2.75
CA LEU A 72 14.66 -12.25 2.51
C LEU A 72 14.70 -13.60 1.78
N THR A 73 15.60 -13.75 0.79
CA THR A 73 15.64 -14.91 -0.12
C THR A 73 16.72 -15.94 0.20
N GLY A 74 17.45 -15.79 1.31
CA GLY A 74 18.44 -16.79 1.77
C GLY A 74 17.83 -18.16 2.12
N GLU A 75 18.54 -19.02 2.86
CA GLU A 75 18.06 -20.38 3.16
C GLU A 75 16.67 -20.41 3.83
N ALA A 76 15.76 -21.24 3.30
CA ALA A 76 14.34 -21.30 3.68
C ALA A 76 13.60 -19.94 3.61
N GLY A 77 14.04 -19.06 2.71
CA GLY A 77 13.53 -17.71 2.50
C GLY A 77 12.29 -17.61 1.63
N ILE A 78 11.82 -16.39 1.48
CA ILE A 78 10.70 -16.04 0.61
C ILE A 78 11.20 -16.03 -0.84
N ALA A 79 10.36 -16.45 -1.79
CA ALA A 79 10.74 -16.45 -3.19
C ALA A 79 10.99 -15.00 -3.67
N GLY A 80 12.04 -14.78 -4.47
CA GLY A 80 12.36 -13.44 -4.98
C GLY A 80 11.23 -12.82 -5.81
N THR A 81 10.36 -13.65 -6.41
CA THR A 81 9.15 -13.22 -7.14
C THR A 81 8.09 -12.60 -6.23
N GLN A 82 8.11 -12.92 -4.93
CA GLN A 82 7.21 -12.38 -3.92
C GLN A 82 7.77 -11.11 -3.27
N VAL A 83 8.99 -10.71 -3.64
CA VAL A 83 9.61 -9.46 -3.22
C VAL A 83 9.46 -8.45 -4.35
N GLY A 84 8.76 -7.36 -4.06
CA GLY A 84 8.55 -6.26 -4.98
C GLY A 84 9.64 -5.19 -4.90
N LYS A 85 9.24 -3.95 -5.12
CA LYS A 85 10.15 -2.79 -5.13
C LYS A 85 10.83 -2.60 -3.77
N ILE A 86 12.15 -2.39 -3.81
CA ILE A 86 12.97 -2.00 -2.67
C ILE A 86 13.38 -0.53 -2.85
N ALA A 87 13.08 0.31 -1.87
CA ALA A 87 13.44 1.73 -1.85
C ALA A 87 14.31 2.05 -0.64
N ILE A 88 15.47 2.67 -0.87
CA ILE A 88 16.43 3.02 0.20
C ILE A 88 16.51 4.54 0.36
N PHE A 89 16.21 5.00 1.57
CA PHE A 89 16.36 6.39 2.02
C PHE A 89 17.56 6.49 2.96
N ASP A 90 17.86 7.68 3.46
CA ASP A 90 19.10 7.91 4.22
C ASP A 90 19.14 7.13 5.54
N PHE A 91 17.99 7.04 6.23
CA PHE A 91 17.86 6.40 7.55
C PHE A 91 16.89 5.21 7.57
N GLN A 92 16.17 4.97 6.47
CA GLN A 92 15.14 3.93 6.40
C GLN A 92 15.16 3.27 5.04
N ALA A 93 14.67 2.04 4.98
CA ALA A 93 14.43 1.32 3.74
C ALA A 93 13.02 0.73 3.75
N TYR A 94 12.45 0.59 2.57
CA TYR A 94 11.13 0.03 2.37
C TYR A 94 11.21 -1.10 1.35
N VAL A 95 10.53 -2.20 1.64
CA VAL A 95 10.41 -3.33 0.72
C VAL A 95 8.96 -3.76 0.62
N ALA A 96 8.46 -3.84 -0.61
CA ALA A 96 7.16 -4.44 -0.88
C ALA A 96 7.31 -5.97 -0.88
N VAL A 97 6.42 -6.67 -0.18
CA VAL A 97 6.35 -8.14 -0.16
C VAL A 97 4.91 -8.57 -0.38
N GLU A 98 4.72 -9.76 -0.95
CA GLU A 98 3.37 -10.33 -1.09
C GLU A 98 2.69 -10.39 0.28
N ARG A 99 1.42 -9.99 0.34
CA ARG A 99 0.67 -9.86 1.60
C ARG A 99 0.62 -11.18 2.38
N SER A 100 0.52 -12.30 1.68
CA SER A 100 0.55 -13.66 2.25
C SER A 100 1.86 -13.93 3.02
N MET A 101 2.97 -13.38 2.56
CA MET A 101 4.32 -13.57 3.10
C MET A 101 4.74 -12.49 4.10
N ALA A 102 3.93 -11.45 4.31
CA ALA A 102 4.33 -10.28 5.10
C ALA A 102 4.75 -10.62 6.54
N LYS A 103 4.04 -11.54 7.20
CA LYS A 103 4.37 -11.99 8.57
C LYS A 103 5.70 -12.76 8.61
N GLN A 104 5.87 -13.71 7.70
CA GLN A 104 7.11 -14.49 7.58
C GLN A 104 8.31 -13.58 7.28
N ALA A 105 8.13 -12.61 6.38
CA ALA A 105 9.15 -11.61 6.04
C ALA A 105 9.53 -10.77 7.25
N LEU A 106 8.53 -10.29 8.01
CA LEU A 106 8.73 -9.49 9.20
C LEU A 106 9.52 -10.26 10.27
N GLU A 107 9.10 -11.49 10.59
CA GLU A 107 9.77 -12.34 11.58
C GLU A 107 11.20 -12.64 11.18
N ARG A 108 11.41 -13.00 9.91
CA ARG A 108 12.74 -13.29 9.36
C ARG A 108 13.67 -12.09 9.46
N LEU A 109 13.21 -10.89 9.11
CA LEU A 109 14.04 -9.69 9.17
C LEU A 109 14.30 -9.20 10.60
N ASN A 110 13.34 -9.38 11.52
CA ASN A 110 13.53 -9.03 12.93
C ASN A 110 14.45 -10.01 13.67
N ASN A 111 14.33 -11.31 13.41
CA ASN A 111 15.15 -12.35 14.06
C ASN A 111 16.49 -12.57 13.35
N GLY A 112 16.57 -12.22 12.07
CA GLY A 112 17.77 -12.35 11.25
C GLY A 112 18.76 -11.21 11.44
N LYS A 113 19.83 -11.28 10.65
CA LYS A 113 20.81 -10.20 10.51
C LYS A 113 20.84 -9.75 9.06
N ILE A 114 20.68 -8.45 8.84
CA ILE A 114 20.93 -7.84 7.53
C ILE A 114 22.32 -7.25 7.59
N LYS A 115 23.23 -7.74 6.74
CA LYS A 115 24.64 -7.30 6.74
C LYS A 115 25.31 -7.43 8.12
N GLY A 116 25.01 -8.53 8.83
CA GLY A 116 25.56 -8.81 10.16
C GLY A 116 24.96 -7.99 11.31
N LYS A 117 23.98 -7.11 11.06
CA LYS A 117 23.31 -6.30 12.09
C LYS A 117 21.84 -6.71 12.27
N SER A 118 21.38 -6.73 13.52
CA SER A 118 19.95 -6.83 13.81
C SER A 118 19.32 -5.46 13.63
N LEU A 119 18.24 -5.40 12.85
CA LEU A 119 17.54 -4.16 12.49
C LEU A 119 16.07 -4.29 12.85
N ARG A 120 15.49 -3.20 13.36
CA ARG A 120 14.06 -3.17 13.67
C ARG A 120 13.25 -3.02 12.38
N VAL A 121 12.31 -3.95 12.18
CA VAL A 121 11.40 -3.97 11.02
C VAL A 121 9.95 -3.94 11.48
N ARG A 122 9.09 -3.24 10.74
CA ARG A 122 7.65 -3.15 10.99
C ARG A 122 6.84 -3.21 9.69
N ILE A 123 5.65 -3.77 9.76
CA ILE A 123 4.64 -3.69 8.69
C ILE A 123 3.98 -2.29 8.74
N LEU A 124 3.68 -1.73 7.56
CA LEU A 124 2.86 -0.52 7.39
C LEU A 124 1.41 -0.87 7.07
#